data_AF-A0A3A1Y1V4-F1
#
_entry.id   AF-A0A3A1Y1V4-F1
#
_cell.length_a   1.000
_cell.length_b   1.000
_cell.length_c   1.000
_cell.angle_alpha   90.00
_cell.angle_beta   90.00
_cell.angle_gamma   90.00
#
_symmetry.space_group_name_H-M   'P 1'
#
loop_
_entity.id
_entity.type
_entity.pdbx_description
1 polymer ?
#
loop_
_entity_poly.entity_id
_entity_poly.type
_entity_poly.pdbx_seq_one_letter_code
_entity_poly.pdbx_strand_id
1 'polypeptide(L)'
;PVPLIAYLIKQSTQTNSLVLDGFLGSASTLIACEQIGRVCFGVELEPKFIDVAVKRYMKFHDDKTKDVLLMRDGKQYSFKQAIEMMKEAGDE
;
A
#
# COMPACT_ATOMS: atom_id res chain seq x y z
N PRO A 1 -7.20 -13.68 -6.01
CA PRO A 1 -6.94 -13.99 -4.58
C PRO A 1 -7.63 -13.07 -3.57
N VAL A 2 -7.85 -11.78 -3.88
CA VAL A 2 -8.42 -10.79 -2.94
C VAL A 2 -9.70 -11.24 -2.23
N PRO A 3 -10.71 -11.84 -2.91
CA PRO A 3 -11.95 -12.25 -2.24
C PRO A 3 -11.74 -13.27 -1.11
N LEU A 4 -10.80 -14.22 -1.30
CA LEU A 4 -10.47 -15.22 -0.29
C LEU A 4 -9.81 -14.58 0.94
N ILE A 5 -8.86 -13.67 0.72
CA ILE A 5 -8.18 -12.95 1.82
C ILE A 5 -9.18 -12.08 2.58
N ALA A 6 -10.04 -11.35 1.87
CA ALA A 6 -11.09 -10.53 2.48
C ALA A 6 -12.06 -11.37 3.33
N TYR A 7 -12.42 -12.57 2.86
CA TYR A 7 -13.24 -13.51 3.64
C TYR A 7 -12.54 -13.90 4.95
N LEU A 8 -11.26 -14.29 4.90
CA LEU A 8 -10.50 -14.68 6.09
C LEU A 8 -10.36 -13.52 7.09
N ILE A 9 -10.04 -12.32 6.62
CA ILE A 9 -9.91 -11.13 7.48
C ILE A 9 -11.24 -10.81 8.16
N LYS A 10 -12.39 -10.94 7.47
CA LYS A 10 -13.72 -10.73 8.07
C LYS A 10 -14.02 -11.69 9.21
N GLN A 11 -13.55 -12.94 9.15
CA GLN A 11 -13.78 -13.91 10.23
C GLN A 11 -12.91 -13.65 11.47
N SER A 12 -11.79 -12.96 11.29
CA SER A 12 -10.81 -12.76 12.35
C SER A 12 -10.76 -11.33 12.89
N THR A 13 -11.49 -10.37 12.30
CA THR A 13 -11.40 -8.95 12.66
C THR A 13 -12.73 -8.21 12.63
N GLN A 14 -12.86 -7.23 13.53
CA GLN A 14 -13.98 -6.29 13.52
C GLN A 14 -13.74 -5.16 12.48
N THR A 15 -14.78 -4.42 12.13
CA THR A 15 -14.65 -3.21 11.30
C THR A 15 -13.68 -2.21 11.95
N ASN A 16 -12.90 -1.48 11.14
CA ASN A 16 -11.84 -0.57 11.58
C ASN A 16 -10.68 -1.22 12.35
N SER A 17 -10.60 -2.55 12.42
CA SER A 17 -9.45 -3.24 13.00
C SER A 17 -8.21 -3.07 12.13
N LEU A 18 -7.04 -3.23 12.77
CA LEU A 18 -5.73 -3.22 12.14
C LEU A 18 -5.34 -4.63 11.70
N VAL A 19 -4.84 -4.76 10.48
CA VAL A 19 -4.26 -5.99 9.91
C VAL A 19 -2.81 -5.73 9.58
N LEU A 20 -1.90 -6.59 10.06
CA LEU A 20 -0.48 -6.54 9.74
C LEU A 20 -0.15 -7.63 8.72
N ASP A 21 0.51 -7.26 7.62
CA ASP A 21 1.07 -8.17 6.64
C ASP A 21 2.59 -7.98 6.56
N GLY A 22 3.34 -8.93 7.11
CA GLY A 22 4.81 -8.88 7.11
C GLY A 22 5.48 -9.16 5.77
N PHE A 23 4.71 -9.64 4.78
CA PHE A 23 5.20 -10.05 3.47
C PHE A 23 4.21 -9.58 2.39
N LEU A 24 4.05 -8.26 2.30
CA LEU A 24 2.99 -7.63 1.54
C LEU A 24 3.00 -8.04 0.06
N GLY A 25 4.19 -8.21 -0.54
CA GLY A 25 4.37 -8.62 -1.93
C GLY A 25 3.55 -7.76 -2.89
N SER A 26 2.61 -8.41 -3.61
CA SER A 26 1.71 -7.72 -4.55
C SER A 26 0.58 -6.90 -3.91
N ALA A 27 0.57 -6.77 -2.58
CA ALA A 27 -0.41 -6.03 -1.80
C ALA A 27 -1.86 -6.54 -1.89
N SER A 28 -2.04 -7.85 -2.01
CA SER A 28 -3.39 -8.44 -2.02
C SER A 28 -4.13 -8.22 -0.69
N THR A 29 -3.40 -8.26 0.44
CA THR A 29 -3.95 -8.01 1.79
C THR A 29 -4.36 -6.56 1.98
N LEU A 30 -3.55 -5.60 1.51
CA LEU A 30 -3.88 -4.18 1.50
C LEU A 30 -5.20 -3.90 0.77
N ILE A 31 -5.34 -4.39 -0.47
CA ILE A 31 -6.56 -4.20 -1.26
C ILE A 31 -7.76 -4.90 -0.60
N ALA A 32 -7.56 -6.09 -0.03
CA ALA A 32 -8.62 -6.79 0.69
C ALA A 32 -9.12 -5.98 1.89
N CYS A 33 -8.21 -5.39 2.68
CA CYS A 33 -8.54 -4.55 3.82
C CYS A 33 -9.32 -3.30 3.40
N GLU A 34 -8.88 -2.64 2.33
CA GLU A 34 -9.54 -1.46 1.77
C GLU A 34 -11.01 -1.76 1.40
N GLN A 35 -11.24 -2.84 0.66
CA GLN A 35 -12.59 -3.26 0.22
C GLN A 35 -13.56 -3.54 1.37
N ILE A 36 -13.04 -3.89 2.55
CA ILE A 36 -13.86 -4.29 3.70
C ILE A 36 -13.80 -3.26 4.83
N GLY A 37 -13.15 -2.10 4.67
CA GLY A 37 -13.06 -1.08 5.71
C GLY A 37 -12.19 -1.50 6.90
N ARG A 38 -11.00 -2.03 6.63
CA ARG A 38 -9.94 -2.37 7.59
C ARG A 38 -8.69 -1.56 7.29
N VAL A 39 -7.89 -1.29 8.31
CA VAL A 39 -6.58 -0.62 8.14
C VAL A 39 -5.51 -1.68 7.97
N CYS A 40 -4.72 -1.59 6.91
CA CYS A 40 -3.61 -2.51 6.66
C CYS A 40 -2.26 -1.82 6.90
N PHE A 41 -1.38 -2.48 7.66
CA PHE A 41 0.04 -2.17 7.73
C PHE A 41 0.80 -3.28 7.03
N GLY A 42 1.51 -2.94 5.96
CA GLY A 42 2.27 -3.90 5.17
C GLY A 42 3.76 -3.63 5.25
N VAL A 43 4.55 -4.70 5.36
CA VAL A 43 6.01 -4.66 5.25
C VAL A 43 6.40 -5.48 4.01
N GLU A 44 7.33 -4.94 3.24
CA GLU A 44 7.94 -5.63 2.10
C GLU A 44 9.38 -5.14 1.96
N LEU A 45 10.29 -6.07 1.75
CA LEU A 45 11.72 -5.79 1.69
C LEU A 45 12.13 -5.36 0.29
N GLU A 46 11.52 -5.98 -0.73
CA GLU A 46 11.96 -5.84 -2.11
C GLU A 46 11.34 -4.58 -2.72
N PRO A 47 12.15 -3.56 -3.10
CA PRO A 47 11.62 -2.28 -3.59
C PRO A 47 10.70 -2.42 -4.79
N LYS A 48 11.00 -3.38 -5.70
CA LYS A 48 10.17 -3.69 -6.86
C LYS A 48 8.73 -4.09 -6.49
N PHE A 49 8.54 -4.75 -5.34
CA PHE A 49 7.21 -5.17 -4.90
C PHE A 49 6.47 -4.02 -4.20
N ILE A 50 7.18 -3.13 -3.51
CA ILE A 50 6.62 -1.86 -3.03
C ILE A 50 6.08 -1.03 -4.21
N ASP A 51 6.82 -0.93 -5.32
CA ASP A 51 6.33 -0.22 -6.52
C ASP A 51 5.05 -0.84 -7.08
N VAL A 52 5.00 -2.18 -7.14
CA VAL A 52 3.80 -2.92 -7.58
C VAL A 52 2.63 -2.67 -6.63
N ALA A 53 2.87 -2.69 -5.31
CA ALA A 53 1.87 -2.44 -4.28
C ALA A 53 1.26 -1.04 -4.41
N VAL A 54 2.09 0.00 -4.51
CA VAL A 54 1.65 1.39 -4.65
C VAL A 54 0.86 1.58 -5.94
N LYS A 55 1.37 1.11 -7.09
CA LYS A 55 0.66 1.21 -8.38
C LYS A 55 -0.69 0.50 -8.35
N ARG A 56 -0.76 -0.68 -7.71
CA ARG A 56 -2.01 -1.43 -7.57
C ARG A 56 -3.02 -0.71 -6.69
N TYR A 57 -2.56 -0.12 -5.58
CA TYR A 57 -3.40 0.68 -4.69
C TYR A 57 -3.94 1.95 -5.35
N MET A 58 -3.10 2.65 -6.12
CA MET A 58 -3.51 3.82 -6.90
C MET A 58 -4.55 3.48 -7.95
N LYS A 59 -4.33 2.40 -8.71
CA LYS A 59 -5.30 1.93 -9.70
C LYS A 59 -6.65 1.57 -9.07
N PHE A 60 -6.66 1.08 -7.83
CA PHE A 60 -7.90 0.80 -7.11
C PHE A 60 -8.66 2.08 -6.72
N HIS A 61 -7.98 3.21 -6.59
CA HIS A 61 -8.53 4.53 -6.23
C HIS A 61 -8.65 5.49 -7.42
N ASP A 62 -8.80 4.97 -8.65
CA ASP A 62 -8.89 5.78 -9.88
C ASP A 62 -7.72 6.77 -10.05
N ASP A 63 -6.51 6.33 -9.71
CA ASP A 63 -5.26 7.12 -9.79
C ASP A 63 -5.28 8.44 -8.97
N LYS A 64 -6.15 8.51 -7.95
CA LYS A 64 -6.14 9.62 -6.99
C LYS A 64 -4.90 9.52 -6.09
N THR A 65 -4.11 10.60 -6.08
CA THR A 65 -2.82 10.67 -5.37
C THR A 65 -2.86 11.48 -4.08
N LYS A 66 -3.97 12.17 -3.79
CA LYS A 66 -4.08 13.14 -2.70
C LYS A 66 -3.71 12.55 -1.34
N ASP A 67 -4.10 11.31 -1.11
CA ASP A 67 -3.96 10.64 0.19
C ASP A 67 -2.76 9.67 0.21
N VAL A 68 -1.91 9.70 -0.84
CA VAL A 68 -0.70 8.87 -0.94
C VAL A 68 0.53 9.69 -0.55
N LEU A 69 1.19 9.25 0.52
CA LEU A 69 2.26 9.97 1.18
C LEU A 69 3.48 9.07 1.35
N LEU A 70 4.67 9.60 1.09
CA LEU A 70 5.94 8.95 1.40
C LEU A 70 6.50 9.55 2.69
N MET A 71 6.81 8.71 3.67
CA MET A 71 7.59 9.10 4.84
C MET A 71 9.03 8.58 4.69
N ARG A 72 10.01 9.48 4.82
CA ARG A 72 11.44 9.15 4.77
C ARG A 72 12.21 10.08 5.71
N ASP A 73 13.02 9.52 6.61
CA ASP A 73 13.84 10.27 7.58
C ASP A 73 13.06 11.31 8.40
N GLY A 74 11.84 10.95 8.85
CA GLY A 74 10.97 11.83 9.61
C GLY A 74 10.31 12.96 8.80
N LYS A 75 10.55 13.04 7.48
CA LYS A 75 9.91 13.98 6.57
C LYS A 75 8.81 13.29 5.76
N GLN A 76 7.80 14.06 5.40
CA GLN A 76 6.66 13.63 4.61
C GLN A 76 6.68 14.29 3.23
N TYR A 77 6.43 13.50 2.19
CA TYR A 77 6.43 13.91 0.79
C TYR A 77 5.12 13.48 0.12
N SER A 78 4.59 14.34 -0.74
CA SER A 78 3.48 13.96 -1.63
C SER A 78 3.94 12.93 -2.67
N PHE A 79 2.99 12.19 -3.24
CA PHE A 79 3.28 11.25 -4.32
C PHE A 79 4.05 11.90 -5.49
N LYS A 80 3.69 13.15 -5.87
CA LYS A 80 4.39 13.88 -6.94
C LYS A 80 5.86 14.13 -6.60
N GLN A 81 6.14 14.62 -5.39
CA GLN A 81 7.51 14.85 -4.92
C GLN A 81 8.30 13.55 -4.84
N ALA A 82 7.68 12.45 -4.38
CA ALA A 82 8.33 11.15 -4.33
C ALA A 82 8.78 10.66 -5.72
N ILE A 83 7.95 10.85 -6.75
CA ILE A 83 8.29 10.51 -8.14
C ILE A 83 9.41 11.41 -8.69
N GLU A 84 9.41 12.71 -8.38
CA GLU A 84 10.50 13.63 -8.75
C GLU A 84 11.83 13.18 -8.14
N MET A 85 11.84 12.84 -6.83
CA MET A 85 13.01 12.31 -6.15
C MET A 85 13.53 10.98 -6.73
N MET A 86 12.62 10.09 -7.18
CA MET A 86 13.04 8.84 -7.83
C MET A 86 13.71 9.07 -9.18
N LYS A 87 13.28 10.10 -9.94
CA LYS A 87 13.91 10.45 -11.22
C LYS A 87 15.32 11.02 -11.00
N GLU A 88 15.47 11.89 -10.00
CA GLU A 88 16.76 12.47 -9.64
C GLU A 88 17.76 11.42 -9.13
N ALA A 89 17.29 10.36 -8.47
CA ALA A 89 18.12 9.25 -8.01
C ALA A 89 18.43 8.19 -9.10
N GLY A 90 17.84 8.31 -10.29
CA GLY A 90 17.96 7.33 -11.39
C GLY A 90 18.88 7.74 -12.54
N ASP A 91 19.62 8.83 -12.41
CA ASP A 91 20.65 9.30 -13.34
C ASP A 91 22.10 8.94 -12.90
N GLU A 92 22.26 7.85 -12.13
CA GLU A 92 23.55 7.17 -11.88
C GLU A 92 23.47 5.67 -12.17
#